data_AF-X1EYI2-F1
#
_entry.id   AF-X1EYI2-F1
#
_cell.length_a   1.000
_cell.length_b   1.000
_cell.length_c   1.000
_cell.angle_alpha   90.00
_cell.angle_beta   90.00
_cell.angle_gamma   90.00
#
_symmetry.space_group_name_H-M   'P 1'
#
loop_
_entity.id
_entity.type
_entity.pdbx_description
1 polymer ?
#
loop_
_entity_poly.entity_id
_entity_poly.type
_entity_poly.pdbx_seq_one_letter_code
_entity_poly.pdbx_strand_id
1 'polypeptide(L)'
;GKEDVHAMMCLVESGEMPKNVAEKHGVSTAMVYEYMRRHLVASPFRTVARVVGDEIVAEEYLRGDKMTEIARRYKVSNSAIVRSLTRSNVERRPRDASVGKQIVDGVVHRICSACGKLLPM
;
A
#
# COMPACT_ATOMS: atom_id res chain seq x y z
N GLY A 1 0.46 38.18 -1.62
CA GLY A 1 1.91 38.02 -1.90
C GLY A 1 2.54 36.99 -1.00
N LYS A 2 2.98 37.37 0.21
CA LYS A 2 3.54 36.44 1.22
C LYS A 2 2.48 35.77 2.09
N GLU A 3 1.32 36.41 2.28
CA GLU A 3 0.21 35.87 3.07
C GLU A 3 -0.43 34.64 2.42
N ASP A 4 -0.55 34.63 1.08
CA ASP A 4 -1.08 33.49 0.32
C ASP A 4 -0.25 32.21 0.52
N VAL A 5 1.06 32.38 0.68
CA VAL A 5 2.02 31.29 0.80
C VAL A 5 1.94 30.61 2.17
N HIS A 6 1.71 31.38 3.23
CA HIS A 6 1.52 30.83 4.58
C HIS A 6 0.19 30.08 4.69
N ALA A 7 -0.88 30.61 4.09
CA ALA A 7 -2.17 29.95 4.04
C ALA A 7 -2.10 28.60 3.30
N MET A 8 -1.37 28.54 2.18
CA MET A 8 -1.11 27.27 1.47
C MET A 8 -0.38 26.24 2.36
N MET A 9 0.55 26.69 3.19
CA MET A 9 1.33 25.81 4.08
C MET A 9 0.44 25.14 5.13
N CYS A 10 -0.41 25.91 5.81
CA CYS A 10 -1.33 25.38 6.82
C CYS A 10 -2.28 24.31 6.25
N LEU A 11 -2.74 24.49 5.01
CA LEU A 11 -3.63 23.51 4.37
C LEU A 11 -2.90 22.20 4.03
N VAL A 12 -1.67 22.29 3.52
CA VAL A 12 -0.86 21.08 3.24
C VAL A 12 -0.51 20.34 4.52
N GLU A 13 -0.14 21.04 5.58
CA GLU A 13 0.15 20.44 6.90
C GLU A 13 -1.09 19.80 7.54
N SER A 14 -2.27 20.34 7.28
CA SER A 14 -3.55 19.74 7.70
C SER A 14 -3.93 18.46 6.91
N GLY A 15 -3.11 18.07 5.93
CA GLY A 15 -3.31 16.86 5.13
C GLY A 15 -4.16 17.06 3.88
N GLU A 16 -4.43 18.31 3.48
CA GLU A 16 -5.20 18.59 2.29
C GLU A 16 -4.43 18.21 1.01
N MET A 17 -5.15 17.78 -0.03
CA MET A 17 -4.53 17.39 -1.30
C MET A 17 -3.92 18.62 -1.99
N PRO A 18 -2.65 18.57 -2.48
CA PRO A 18 -2.03 19.65 -3.23
C PRO A 18 -2.86 20.16 -4.41
N LYS A 19 -3.68 19.28 -5.01
CA LYS A 19 -4.63 19.65 -6.05
C LYS A 19 -5.70 20.63 -5.54
N ASN A 20 -6.30 20.36 -4.38
CA ASN A 20 -7.33 21.20 -3.79
C ASN A 20 -6.74 22.54 -3.32
N VAL A 21 -5.53 22.50 -2.74
CA VAL A 21 -4.78 23.71 -2.37
C VAL A 21 -4.48 24.57 -3.61
N ALA A 22 -4.08 23.95 -4.72
CA ALA A 22 -3.82 24.65 -5.97
C ALA A 22 -5.08 25.35 -6.51
N GLU A 23 -6.21 24.65 -6.53
CA GLU A 23 -7.49 25.17 -6.99
C GLU A 23 -8.01 26.31 -6.11
N LYS A 24 -7.92 26.16 -4.78
CA LYS A 24 -8.37 27.16 -3.79
C LYS A 24 -7.58 28.47 -3.86
N HIS A 25 -6.30 28.41 -4.21
CA HIS A 25 -5.42 29.57 -4.29
C HIS A 25 -5.16 30.05 -5.73
N GLY A 26 -5.78 29.43 -6.73
CA GLY A 26 -5.59 29.80 -8.14
C GLY A 26 -4.15 29.63 -8.64
N VAL A 27 -3.38 28.70 -8.06
CA VAL A 27 -1.99 28.43 -8.42
C VAL A 27 -1.86 27.09 -9.14
N SER A 28 -0.76 26.89 -9.86
CA SER A 28 -0.48 25.58 -10.46
C SER A 28 -0.12 24.55 -9.39
N THR A 29 -0.52 23.30 -9.61
CA THR A 29 -0.11 22.18 -8.74
C THR A 29 1.41 22.02 -8.68
N ALA A 30 2.12 22.31 -9.77
CA ALA A 30 3.58 22.31 -9.81
C ALA A 30 4.21 23.29 -8.81
N MET A 31 3.63 24.49 -8.68
CA MET A 31 4.06 25.50 -7.72
C MET A 31 3.85 25.03 -6.27
N VAL A 32 2.73 24.36 -5.98
CA VAL A 32 2.49 23.75 -4.66
C VAL A 32 3.56 22.71 -4.34
N TYR A 33 3.88 21.81 -5.29
CA TYR A 33 4.93 20.79 -5.09
C TYR A 33 6.34 21.38 -4.99
N GLU A 34 6.64 22.42 -5.75
CA GLU A 34 7.91 23.14 -5.62
C GLU A 34 8.03 23.80 -4.24
N TYR A 35 6.95 24.41 -3.76
CA TYR A 35 6.89 24.99 -2.43
C TYR A 35 7.11 23.92 -1.35
N MET A 36 6.37 22.80 -1.39
CA MET A 36 6.55 21.68 -0.46
C MET A 36 7.99 21.17 -0.45
N ARG A 37 8.63 21.07 -1.63
CA ARG A 37 10.04 20.65 -1.76
C ARG A 37 11.00 21.65 -1.11
N ARG A 38 10.80 22.95 -1.33
CA ARG A 38 11.66 24.01 -0.76
C ARG A 38 11.56 24.09 0.76
N HIS A 39 10.38 23.82 1.30
CA HIS A 39 10.10 23.90 2.74
C HIS A 39 10.21 22.54 3.47
N LEU A 40 10.71 21.50 2.79
CA LEU A 40 10.88 20.15 3.35
C LEU A 40 9.59 19.56 3.94
N VAL A 41 8.43 20.02 3.48
CA VAL A 41 7.14 19.48 3.90
C VAL A 41 6.96 18.13 3.21
N ALA A 42 7.00 17.07 4.02
CA ALA A 42 6.77 15.73 3.52
C ALA A 42 5.40 15.67 2.84
N SER A 43 5.34 15.11 1.64
CA SER A 43 4.05 14.91 1.00
C SER A 43 3.22 13.96 1.86
N PRO A 44 2.05 14.38 2.38
CA PRO A 44 1.24 13.52 3.24
C PRO A 44 0.82 12.22 2.51
N PHE A 45 0.84 12.25 1.17
CA PHE A 45 0.51 11.13 0.30
C PHE A 45 1.69 10.23 -0.05
N ARG A 46 2.94 10.62 0.21
CA ARG A 46 4.10 9.72 0.02
C ARG A 46 4.27 8.73 1.17
N THR A 47 3.73 9.03 2.35
CA THR A 47 4.08 8.30 3.57
C THR A 47 3.26 7.03 3.76
N VAL A 48 2.00 6.96 3.32
CA VAL A 48 1.12 5.81 3.60
C VAL A 48 1.65 4.50 3.02
N ALA A 49 2.36 4.53 1.90
CA ALA A 49 2.98 3.35 1.29
C ALA A 49 4.24 2.85 2.03
N ARG A 50 4.74 3.56 3.04
CA ARG A 50 6.00 3.26 3.73
C ARG A 50 5.86 3.00 5.24
N VAL A 51 4.63 3.04 5.77
CA VAL A 51 4.38 2.91 7.23
C VAL A 51 4.59 1.48 7.74
N VAL A 52 4.55 0.49 6.85
CA VAL A 52 4.76 -0.91 7.19
C VAL A 52 5.99 -1.34 6.43
N GLY A 53 7.11 -1.50 7.14
CA GLY A 53 8.40 -1.84 6.56
C GLY A 53 8.27 -2.99 5.56
N ASP A 54 9.04 -2.93 4.47
CA ASP A 54 8.92 -3.88 3.37
C ASP A 54 9.21 -5.32 3.84
N GLU A 55 9.96 -5.45 4.93
CA GLU A 55 10.30 -6.70 5.62
C GLU A 55 9.08 -7.32 6.32
N ILE A 56 8.25 -6.52 7.00
CA ILE A 56 7.07 -7.02 7.73
C ILE A 56 6.04 -7.59 6.76
N VAL A 57 5.82 -6.89 5.64
CA VAL A 57 4.92 -7.33 4.58
C VAL A 57 5.41 -8.65 3.96
N ALA A 58 6.72 -8.76 3.74
CA ALA A 58 7.36 -9.97 3.25
C ALA A 58 7.21 -11.16 4.22
N GLU A 59 7.44 -10.95 5.51
CA GLU A 59 7.31 -12.00 6.54
C GLU A 59 5.88 -12.54 6.64
N GLU A 60 4.87 -11.68 6.70
CA GLU A 60 3.46 -12.11 6.73
C GLU A 60 3.08 -12.87 5.46
N TYR A 61 3.54 -12.38 4.31
CA TYR A 61 3.32 -13.06 3.05
C TYR A 61 3.96 -14.46 3.04
N LEU A 62 5.22 -14.58 3.47
CA LEU A 62 5.93 -15.86 3.56
C LEU A 62 5.28 -16.83 4.55
N ARG A 63 4.65 -16.33 5.62
CA ARG A 63 3.89 -17.13 6.60
C ARG A 63 2.65 -17.80 6.00
N GLY A 64 2.16 -17.33 4.86
CA GLY A 64 0.98 -17.90 4.21
C GLY A 64 -0.20 -16.94 4.09
N ASP A 65 -0.11 -15.74 4.66
CA ASP A 65 -1.22 -14.78 4.65
C ASP A 65 -1.54 -14.35 3.21
N LYS A 66 -2.82 -14.06 2.94
CA LYS A 66 -3.24 -13.60 1.62
C LYS A 66 -2.91 -12.11 1.48
N MET A 67 -2.47 -11.70 0.28
CA MET A 67 -2.18 -10.29 -0.01
C MET A 67 -3.37 -9.37 0.33
N THR A 68 -4.61 -9.84 0.13
CA THR A 68 -5.83 -9.10 0.48
C THR A 68 -6.00 -8.88 1.98
N GLU A 69 -5.56 -9.84 2.81
CA GLU A 69 -5.64 -9.74 4.27
C GLU A 69 -4.56 -8.79 4.79
N ILE A 70 -3.35 -8.91 4.27
CA ILE A 70 -2.22 -8.00 4.53
C ILE A 70 -2.61 -6.57 4.13
N ALA A 71 -3.23 -6.39 2.95
CA ALA A 71 -3.69 -5.10 2.44
C ALA A 71 -4.69 -4.44 3.39
N ARG A 72 -5.67 -5.21 3.86
CA ARG A 72 -6.68 -4.73 4.81
C ARG A 72 -6.06 -4.39 6.16
N ARG A 73 -5.17 -5.24 6.68
CA ARG A 73 -4.50 -5.06 7.98
C ARG A 73 -3.69 -3.78 8.01
N TYR A 74 -2.94 -3.53 6.95
CA TYR A 74 -2.02 -2.39 6.85
C TYR A 74 -2.59 -1.18 6.11
N LYS A 75 -3.85 -1.24 5.67
CA LYS A 75 -4.53 -0.19 4.88
C LYS A 75 -3.70 0.24 3.66
N VAL A 76 -3.05 -0.72 3.01
CA VAL A 76 -2.26 -0.51 1.79
C VAL A 76 -2.93 -1.19 0.60
N SER A 77 -2.66 -0.70 -0.61
CA SER A 77 -3.16 -1.36 -1.82
C SER A 77 -2.39 -2.66 -2.12
N ASN A 78 -3.02 -3.61 -2.82
CA ASN A 78 -2.33 -4.81 -3.31
C ASN A 78 -1.10 -4.46 -4.17
N SER A 79 -1.16 -3.38 -4.94
CA SER A 79 -0.01 -2.90 -5.72
C SER A 79 1.14 -2.43 -4.84
N ALA A 80 0.86 -1.85 -3.67
CA ALA A 80 1.90 -1.48 -2.71
C ALA A 80 2.58 -2.74 -2.13
N ILE A 81 1.80 -3.77 -1.79
CA ILE A 81 2.33 -5.07 -1.34
C ILE A 81 3.21 -5.70 -2.42
N VAL A 82 2.78 -5.73 -3.68
CA VAL A 82 3.60 -6.28 -4.78
C VAL A 82 4.95 -5.56 -4.88
N ARG A 83 4.97 -4.23 -4.79
CA ARG A 83 6.21 -3.44 -4.81
C ARG A 83 7.09 -3.73 -3.60
N SER A 84 6.48 -3.88 -2.44
CA SER A 84 7.13 -4.22 -1.18
C SER A 84 7.84 -5.59 -1.29
N LEU A 85 7.13 -6.62 -1.76
CA LEU A 85 7.71 -7.94 -2.04
C LEU A 85 8.85 -7.89 -3.06
N THR A 86 8.70 -7.08 -4.12
CA THR A 86 9.75 -6.92 -5.14
C THR A 86 11.01 -6.29 -4.56
N ARG A 87 10.88 -5.29 -3.68
CA ARG A 87 12.03 -4.65 -3.01
C ARG A 87 12.71 -5.57 -2.01
N SER A 88 11.94 -6.45 -1.35
CA SER A 88 12.46 -7.48 -0.45
C SER A 88 12.94 -8.74 -1.17
N ASN A 89 13.01 -8.75 -2.51
CA ASN A 89 13.39 -9.91 -3.34
C ASN A 89 12.56 -11.18 -3.06
N VAL A 90 11.28 -11.03 -2.69
CA VAL A 90 10.37 -12.15 -2.46
C VAL A 90 9.62 -12.46 -3.75
N GLU A 91 9.76 -13.69 -4.25
CA GLU A 91 9.02 -14.14 -5.42
C GLU A 91 7.52 -14.26 -5.14
N ARG A 92 6.72 -13.88 -6.15
CA ARG A 92 5.27 -14.00 -6.07
C ARG A 92 4.85 -15.45 -6.26
N ARG A 93 3.80 -15.86 -5.54
CA ARG A 93 3.17 -17.15 -5.73
C ARG A 93 2.60 -17.19 -7.16
N PRO A 94 2.76 -18.30 -7.89
CA PRO A 94 2.16 -18.43 -9.19
C PRO A 94 0.65 -18.24 -9.08
N ARG A 95 0.05 -17.60 -10.09
CA ARG A 95 -1.37 -17.23 -10.09
C ARG A 95 -2.28 -18.46 -9.94
N ASP A 96 -1.78 -19.61 -10.37
CA ASP A 96 -2.47 -20.90 -10.39
C ASP A 96 -2.25 -21.72 -9.10
N ALA A 97 -1.42 -21.24 -8.17
CA ALA A 97 -1.32 -21.81 -6.82
C ALA A 97 -2.40 -21.24 -5.89
N SER A 98 -3.64 -21.13 -6.39
CA SER A 98 -4.81 -21.10 -5.53
C SER A 98 -4.90 -22.45 -4.82
N VAL A 99 -4.10 -22.63 -3.77
CA VAL A 99 -4.39 -23.63 -2.75
C VAL A 99 -5.64 -23.13 -2.06
N GLY A 100 -6.80 -23.47 -2.65
CA GLY A 100 -8.06 -23.40 -1.95
C GLY A 100 -7.87 -24.19 -0.67
N LYS A 101 -7.96 -23.52 0.48
CA LYS A 101 -8.16 -24.22 1.74
C LYS A 101 -9.65 -24.47 1.82
N GLN A 102 -10.03 -25.75 1.74
CA GLN A 102 -11.39 -26.17 2.02
C GLN A 102 -11.39 -26.83 3.38
N ILE A 103 -12.33 -26.42 4.23
CA ILE A 103 -12.59 -27.11 5.49
C ILE A 103 -13.57 -28.22 5.14
N VAL A 104 -13.15 -29.47 5.38
CA VAL A 104 -13.99 -30.65 5.23
C VAL A 104 -13.87 -31.40 6.55
N ASP A 105 -15.01 -31.72 7.17
CA ASP A 105 -15.08 -32.40 8.47
C ASP A 105 -14.24 -31.76 9.60
N GLY A 106 -14.14 -30.42 9.58
CA GLY A 106 -13.37 -29.66 10.58
C GLY A 106 -11.85 -29.70 10.37
N VAL A 107 -11.35 -30.32 9.30
CA VAL A 107 -9.92 -30.41 8.97
C VAL A 107 -9.60 -29.51 7.77
N VAL A 108 -8.47 -28.79 7.85
CA VAL A 108 -8.02 -27.89 6.79
C VAL A 108 -7.26 -28.69 5.73
N HIS A 109 -7.86 -28.84 4.55
CA HIS A 109 -7.22 -29.52 3.43
C HIS A 109 -6.58 -28.54 2.46
N ARG A 110 -5.47 -28.96 1.82
CA ARG A 110 -4.91 -28.26 0.67
C ARG A 110 -5.55 -28.80 -0.60
N ILE A 111 -6.16 -27.95 -1.42
CA ILE A 111 -6.59 -28.36 -2.76
C ILE A 111 -5.38 -28.32 -3.69
N CYS A 112 -5.06 -29.45 -4.30
CA CYS A 112 -4.09 -29.55 -5.38
C CYS A 112 -4.64 -28.83 -6.61
N SER A 113 -3.98 -27.76 -7.06
CA SER A 113 -4.43 -26.95 -8.20
C SER A 113 -4.40 -27.70 -9.53
N ALA A 114 -3.60 -28.75 -9.67
CA ALA A 114 -3.52 -29.54 -10.89
C ALA A 114 -4.67 -30.54 -11.08
N CYS A 115 -5.27 -31.03 -9.98
CA CYS A 115 -6.28 -32.10 -10.06
C CYS A 115 -7.48 -31.96 -9.12
N GLY A 116 -7.58 -30.87 -8.35
CA GLY A 116 -8.70 -30.62 -7.43
C GLY A 116 -8.75 -31.52 -6.20
N LYS A 117 -7.77 -32.41 -5.99
CA LYS A 117 -7.75 -33.35 -4.86
C LYS A 117 -7.43 -32.63 -3.55
N LEU A 118 -8.14 -33.03 -2.49
CA LEU A 118 -7.87 -32.63 -1.12
C LEU A 118 -6.65 -33.41 -0.62
N LEU A 119 -5.58 -32.70 -0.33
CA LEU A 119 -4.39 -33.24 0.33
C LEU A 119 -4.56 -33.02 1.83
N PRO A 120 -4.41 -34.07 2.66
CA PRO A 120 -4.29 -33.91 4.10
C PRO A 120 -3.03 -33.09 4.39
N MET A 121 -3.12 -32.20 5.39
CA MET A 121 -1.94 -31.53 5.95
C MET A 121 -1.06 -32.54 6.67
#